data_AF-A0A5B9EKZ4-F1
#
_entry.id   AF-A0A5B9EKZ4-F1
#
_cell.length_a   1.000
_cell.length_b   1.000
_cell.length_c   1.000
_cell.angle_alpha   90.00
_cell.angle_beta   90.00
_cell.angle_gamma   90.00
#
_symmetry.space_group_name_H-M   'P 1'
#
loop_
_entity.id
_entity.type
_entity.pdbx_description
1 polymer ?
#
loop_
_entity_poly.entity_id
_entity_poly.type
_entity_poly.pdbx_seq_one_letter_code
_entity_poly.pdbx_strand_id
1 'polypeptide(L)'
;MAQPSNATVSIDGDKFNALSAHVGVETDHDHHGLPQMGTLRCSISCIVDIHDTVNMPFATLQKLFGLANGVTRDKIKPIKIEFWQDEKQADALCTYSFNGWISGFHTDGGGGSNHILTVKLQPALDQQNFMDIKVGN
;
A
#
# COMPACT_ATOMS: atom_id res chain seq x y z
N MET A 1 15.62 -7.52 -22.56
CA MET A 1 15.20 -8.01 -21.23
C MET A 1 14.06 -7.13 -20.76
N ALA A 2 13.02 -7.70 -20.18
CA ALA A 2 11.92 -6.92 -19.64
C ALA A 2 12.42 -6.12 -18.42
N GLN A 3 12.10 -4.82 -18.35
CA GLN A 3 12.41 -4.01 -17.17
C GLN A 3 11.23 -4.15 -16.20
N PRO A 4 11.44 -4.67 -14.98
CA PRO A 4 10.35 -4.79 -14.02
C PRO A 4 9.76 -3.41 -13.74
N SER A 5 8.44 -3.30 -13.91
CA SER A 5 7.70 -2.11 -13.52
C SER A 5 7.41 -2.17 -12.03
N ASN A 6 7.52 -1.04 -11.34
CA ASN A 6 7.59 -0.97 -9.88
C ASN A 6 6.40 -1.66 -9.20
N ALA A 7 5.21 -1.04 -9.25
CA ALA A 7 3.95 -1.59 -8.79
C ALA A 7 2.78 -0.67 -9.17
N THR A 8 1.57 -1.21 -9.27
CA THR A 8 0.33 -0.43 -9.27
C THR A 8 -0.41 -0.64 -7.96
N VAL A 9 -0.90 0.45 -7.37
CA VAL A 9 -1.71 0.43 -6.15
C VAL A 9 -3.11 0.92 -6.51
N SER A 10 -4.12 0.19 -6.05
CA SER A 10 -5.52 0.56 -6.14
C SER A 10 -6.11 0.74 -4.75
N ILE A 11 -6.75 1.88 -4.47
CA ILE A 11 -7.46 2.16 -3.21
C ILE A 11 -8.84 2.68 -3.57
N ASP A 12 -9.90 1.97 -3.16
CA ASP A 12 -11.30 2.37 -3.47
C ASP A 12 -11.55 2.59 -4.97
N GLY A 13 -10.88 1.79 -5.82
CA GLY A 13 -10.95 1.86 -7.27
C GLY A 13 -10.05 2.90 -7.93
N ASP A 14 -9.48 3.87 -7.18
CA ASP A 14 -8.49 4.79 -7.74
C ASP A 14 -7.15 4.07 -7.89
N LYS A 15 -6.58 4.13 -9.09
CA LYS A 15 -5.32 3.46 -9.42
C LYS A 15 -4.22 4.48 -9.63
N PHE A 16 -3.03 4.15 -9.16
CA PHE A 16 -1.82 4.89 -9.41
C PHE A 16 -0.60 3.96 -9.36
N ASN A 17 0.42 4.27 -10.13
CA ASN A 17 1.70 3.58 -10.10
C ASN A 17 2.55 4.12 -8.95
N ALA A 18 3.20 3.23 -8.22
CA ALA A 18 4.12 3.58 -7.17
C ALA A 18 5.56 3.56 -7.69
N LEU A 19 6.40 4.48 -7.21
CA LEU A 19 7.85 4.40 -7.37
C LEU A 19 8.42 3.19 -6.64
N SER A 20 7.84 2.89 -5.47
CA SER A 20 8.15 1.67 -4.72
C SER A 20 6.92 1.24 -3.94
N ALA A 21 6.78 -0.07 -3.76
CA ALA A 21 5.78 -0.67 -2.89
C ALA A 21 6.45 -1.73 -2.03
N HIS A 22 6.01 -1.82 -0.78
CA HIS A 22 6.46 -2.80 0.19
C HIS A 22 5.24 -3.46 0.80
N VAL A 23 5.27 -4.78 0.87
CA VAL A 23 4.32 -5.60 1.62
C VAL A 23 5.13 -6.60 2.44
N GLY A 24 5.10 -6.41 3.76
CA GLY A 24 5.72 -7.27 4.74
C GLY A 24 4.67 -7.84 5.69
N VAL A 25 4.83 -9.11 6.04
CA VAL A 25 4.04 -9.79 7.07
C VAL A 25 5.03 -10.42 8.05
N GLU A 26 4.93 -10.02 9.31
CA GLU A 26 5.90 -10.34 10.37
C GLU A 26 5.17 -10.84 11.60
N THR A 27 5.84 -11.64 12.43
CA THR A 27 5.33 -12.07 13.75
C THR A 27 6.42 -11.83 14.78
N ASP A 28 6.08 -11.20 15.91
CA ASP A 28 7.03 -11.06 17.00
C ASP A 28 7.48 -12.43 17.53
N HIS A 29 8.64 -12.45 18.17
CA HIS A 29 9.14 -13.62 18.88
C HIS A 29 9.49 -13.23 20.32
N ASP A 30 9.43 -14.21 21.23
CA ASP A 30 9.87 -14.00 22.60
C ASP A 30 11.40 -13.93 22.72
N HIS A 31 11.91 -13.76 23.94
CA HIS A 31 13.35 -13.68 24.19
C HIS A 31 14.14 -14.94 23.73
N HIS A 32 13.47 -16.09 23.63
CA HIS A 32 14.06 -17.35 23.21
C HIS A 32 13.88 -17.61 21.69
N GLY A 33 13.23 -16.71 20.97
CA GLY A 33 12.99 -16.83 19.53
C GLY A 33 11.74 -17.64 19.17
N LEU A 34 10.88 -17.97 20.13
CA LEU A 34 9.60 -18.63 19.84
C LEU A 34 8.58 -17.61 19.31
N PRO A 35 7.81 -17.94 18.26
CA PRO A 35 6.81 -17.03 17.72
C PRO A 35 5.73 -16.72 18.76
N GLN A 36 5.41 -15.44 18.89
CA GLN A 36 4.30 -15.00 19.72
C GLN A 36 2.99 -15.09 18.94
N MET A 37 2.09 -15.96 19.39
CA MET A 37 0.80 -16.12 18.74
C MET A 37 -0.04 -14.85 18.92
N GLY A 38 -0.67 -14.39 17.84
CA GLY A 38 -1.48 -13.17 17.84
C GLY A 38 -0.72 -11.86 17.63
N THR A 39 0.60 -11.90 17.40
CA THR A 39 1.41 -10.71 17.11
C THR A 39 1.72 -10.56 15.62
N LEU A 40 0.84 -11.07 14.75
CA LEU A 40 0.98 -10.85 13.31
C LEU A 40 0.91 -9.34 13.05
N ARG A 41 1.91 -8.80 12.36
CA ARG A 41 2.01 -7.39 11.97
C ARG A 41 2.21 -7.30 10.48
N CYS A 42 1.62 -6.27 9.89
CA CYS A 42 1.80 -5.96 8.48
C CYS A 42 2.49 -4.62 8.32
N SER A 43 3.52 -4.61 7.49
CA SER A 43 4.22 -3.39 7.06
C SER A 43 3.88 -3.18 5.60
N ILE A 44 2.92 -2.30 5.32
CA ILE A 44 2.49 -2.03 3.95
C ILE A 44 2.66 -0.54 3.68
N SER A 45 3.46 -0.22 2.66
CA SER A 45 3.69 1.16 2.26
C SER A 45 3.99 1.28 0.78
N CYS A 46 3.60 2.42 0.19
CA CYS A 46 4.01 2.79 -1.15
C CYS A 46 4.49 4.25 -1.20
N ILE A 47 5.37 4.51 -2.15
CA ILE A 47 5.91 5.85 -2.43
C ILE A 47 5.48 6.25 -3.84
N VAL A 48 5.00 7.47 -4.01
CA VAL A 48 4.52 8.01 -5.30
C VAL A 48 5.18 9.35 -5.57
N ASP A 49 5.55 9.62 -6.82
CA ASP A 49 5.94 10.96 -7.28
C ASP A 49 4.68 11.82 -7.47
N ILE A 50 4.59 12.95 -6.76
CA ILE A 50 3.45 13.87 -6.89
C ILE A 50 3.64 14.92 -7.98
N HIS A 51 4.80 14.95 -8.65
CA HIS A 51 4.99 15.76 -9.87
C HIS A 51 4.36 15.10 -11.10
N ASP A 52 4.15 13.78 -11.09
CA ASP A 52 3.44 13.09 -12.17
C ASP A 52 1.93 13.30 -12.03
N THR A 53 1.44 14.38 -12.63
CA THR A 53 0.01 14.74 -12.59
C THR A 53 -0.89 13.83 -13.42
N VAL A 54 -0.32 12.94 -14.25
CA VAL A 54 -1.08 11.95 -15.02
C VAL A 54 -1.31 10.71 -14.17
N ASN A 55 -0.26 10.24 -13.49
CA ASN A 55 -0.31 9.09 -12.60
C ASN A 55 -0.95 9.39 -11.22
N MET A 56 -0.67 10.58 -10.67
CA MET A 56 -1.21 11.07 -9.42
C MET A 56 -1.86 12.45 -9.61
N PRO A 57 -3.02 12.54 -10.29
CA PRO A 57 -3.78 13.78 -10.39
C PRO A 57 -4.14 14.33 -9.00
N PHE A 58 -4.26 15.65 -8.88
CA PHE A 58 -4.61 16.29 -7.60
C PHE A 58 -5.93 15.76 -7.01
N ALA A 59 -6.90 15.41 -7.85
CA ALA A 59 -8.16 14.81 -7.41
C ALA A 59 -7.95 13.47 -6.68
N THR A 60 -7.06 12.61 -7.21
CA THR A 60 -6.68 11.35 -6.56
C THR A 60 -5.97 11.63 -5.24
N LEU A 61 -4.98 12.53 -5.23
CA LEU A 61 -4.26 12.92 -4.03
C LEU A 61 -5.20 13.46 -2.94
N GLN A 62 -6.14 14.32 -3.31
CA GLN A 62 -7.15 14.87 -2.41
C GLN A 62 -8.09 13.80 -1.87
N LYS A 63 -8.53 12.85 -2.70
CA LYS A 63 -9.38 11.72 -2.26
C LYS A 63 -8.64 10.82 -1.28
N LEU A 64 -7.38 10.48 -1.56
CA LEU A 64 -6.52 9.71 -0.65
C LEU A 64 -6.30 10.44 0.69
N PHE A 65 -6.04 11.75 0.65
CA PHE A 65 -5.95 12.55 1.87
C PHE A 65 -7.26 12.53 2.67
N GLY A 66 -8.42 12.60 2.00
CA GLY A 66 -9.73 12.48 2.64
C GLY A 66 -9.96 11.13 3.33
N LEU A 67 -9.45 10.04 2.74
CA LEU A 67 -9.47 8.70 3.36
C LEU A 67 -8.53 8.59 4.57
N ALA A 68 -7.39 9.27 4.53
CA ALA A 68 -6.41 9.28 5.63
C ALA A 68 -6.83 10.21 6.80
N ASN A 69 -7.41 11.37 6.49
CA ASN A 69 -7.71 12.40 7.47
C ASN A 69 -9.00 12.06 8.25
N GLY A 70 -8.86 11.73 9.53
CA GLY A 70 -9.98 11.32 10.38
C GLY A 70 -10.54 9.96 9.96
N VAL A 71 -9.85 8.88 10.33
CA VAL A 71 -10.20 7.51 9.94
C VAL A 71 -11.48 7.05 10.65
N THR A 72 -12.47 6.64 9.86
CA THR A 72 -13.76 6.09 10.30
C THR A 72 -14.01 4.74 9.63
N ARG A 73 -14.96 3.94 10.12
CA ARG A 73 -15.21 2.59 9.59
C ARG A 73 -15.56 2.58 8.09
N ASP A 74 -16.25 3.60 7.60
CA ASP A 74 -16.60 3.76 6.18
C ASP A 74 -15.39 4.05 5.27
N LYS A 75 -14.25 4.42 5.85
CA LYS A 75 -12.97 4.63 5.16
C LYS A 75 -12.10 3.37 5.10
N ILE A 76 -12.61 2.25 5.61
CA ILE A 76 -12.06 0.92 5.30
C ILE A 76 -12.49 0.59 3.87
N LYS A 77 -11.52 0.55 2.96
CA LYS A 77 -11.73 0.39 1.52
C LYS A 77 -11.01 -0.84 0.99
N PRO A 78 -11.45 -1.40 -0.15
CA PRO A 78 -10.69 -2.41 -0.85
C PRO A 78 -9.38 -1.81 -1.36
N ILE A 79 -8.28 -2.52 -1.09
CA ILE A 79 -6.92 -2.18 -1.48
C ILE A 79 -6.34 -3.34 -2.28
N LYS A 80 -5.69 -3.01 -3.40
CA LYS A 80 -4.95 -3.96 -4.24
C LYS A 80 -3.56 -3.41 -4.53
N ILE A 81 -2.53 -4.25 -4.43
CA ILE A 81 -1.15 -3.94 -4.79
C ILE A 81 -0.68 -4.99 -5.79
N GLU A 82 -0.26 -4.55 -6.97
CA GLU A 82 0.12 -5.40 -8.10
C GLU A 82 1.57 -5.14 -8.46
N PHE A 83 2.42 -6.17 -8.34
CA PHE A 83 3.81 -6.15 -8.79
C PHE A 83 3.89 -6.74 -10.19
N TRP A 84 4.46 -6.02 -11.14
CA TRP A 84 4.39 -6.35 -12.56
C TRP A 84 5.70 -6.95 -13.09
N GLN A 85 5.57 -7.84 -14.07
CA GLN A 85 6.74 -8.37 -14.78
C GLN A 85 7.43 -7.30 -15.63
N ASP A 86 6.63 -6.42 -16.24
CA ASP A 86 7.09 -5.36 -17.12
C ASP A 86 6.09 -4.19 -17.18
N GLU A 87 6.45 -3.15 -17.94
CA GLU A 87 5.63 -1.96 -18.13
C GLU A 87 4.32 -2.20 -18.90
N LYS A 88 4.13 -3.37 -19.51
CA LYS A 88 2.87 -3.70 -20.21
C LYS A 88 1.77 -4.09 -19.25
N GLN A 89 2.10 -4.41 -17.99
CA GLN A 89 1.14 -4.75 -16.94
C GLN A 89 0.16 -5.88 -17.37
N ALA A 90 0.64 -6.84 -18.18
CA ALA A 90 -0.19 -7.90 -18.73
C ALA A 90 -0.42 -9.03 -17.72
N ASP A 91 0.64 -9.47 -17.06
CA ASP A 91 0.62 -10.53 -16.05
C ASP A 91 1.31 -10.02 -14.77
N ALA A 92 0.56 -9.96 -13.67
CA ALA A 92 1.13 -9.60 -12.38
C ALA A 92 2.00 -10.75 -11.86
N LEU A 93 3.21 -10.42 -11.38
CA LEU A 93 4.08 -11.38 -10.69
C LEU A 93 3.53 -11.75 -9.32
N CYS A 94 2.94 -10.77 -8.64
CA CYS A 94 2.40 -10.93 -7.30
C CYS A 94 1.35 -9.85 -7.04
N THR A 95 0.18 -10.27 -6.56
CA THR A 95 -0.91 -9.40 -6.18
C THR A 95 -1.25 -9.59 -4.71
N TYR A 96 -1.32 -8.50 -3.95
CA TYR A 96 -1.90 -8.48 -2.60
C TYR A 96 -3.26 -7.78 -2.63
N SER A 97 -4.27 -8.37 -2.01
CA SER A 97 -5.62 -7.79 -1.92
C SER A 97 -6.17 -7.92 -0.51
N PHE A 98 -6.71 -6.83 0.03
CA PHE A 98 -7.29 -6.78 1.38
C PHE A 98 -8.24 -5.59 1.51
N ASN A 99 -9.11 -5.62 2.52
CA ASN A 99 -9.80 -4.40 2.97
C ASN A 99 -8.94 -3.72 4.03
N GLY A 100 -8.75 -2.41 3.96
CA GLY A 100 -7.90 -1.68 4.88
C GLY A 100 -8.10 -0.17 4.82
N TRP A 101 -7.27 0.59 5.53
CA TRP A 101 -7.31 2.05 5.52
C TRP A 101 -5.90 2.63 5.39
N ILE A 102 -5.83 3.93 5.09
CA ILE A 102 -4.57 4.68 5.08
C ILE A 102 -4.21 5.04 6.52
N SER A 103 -3.18 4.39 7.05
CA SER A 103 -2.68 4.59 8.42
C SER A 103 -1.62 5.69 8.54
N GLY A 104 -1.03 6.10 7.41
CA GLY A 104 -0.08 7.20 7.35
C GLY A 104 -0.07 7.86 5.98
N PHE A 105 0.04 9.18 5.96
CA PHE A 105 0.04 10.01 4.76
C PHE A 105 1.09 11.10 4.93
N HIS A 106 2.25 10.93 4.29
CA HIS A 106 3.41 11.80 4.49
C HIS A 106 3.83 12.40 3.15
N THR A 107 3.78 13.72 3.05
CA THR A 107 4.30 14.46 1.91
C THR A 107 5.67 14.98 2.27
N ASP A 108 6.68 14.48 1.56
CA ASP A 108 8.08 14.79 1.81
C ASP A 108 8.68 15.61 0.67
N GLY A 109 9.57 16.55 1.02
CA GLY A 109 10.17 17.48 0.09
C GLY A 109 11.44 18.14 0.62
N GLY A 110 12.40 18.42 -0.26
CA GLY A 110 13.63 19.13 0.07
C GLY A 110 14.86 18.65 -0.71
N GLY A 111 15.98 19.37 -0.60
CA GLY A 111 17.30 18.89 -1.05
C GLY A 111 17.51 18.73 -2.56
N GLY A 112 16.58 19.18 -3.41
CA GLY A 112 16.68 19.07 -4.88
C GLY A 112 16.13 17.78 -5.48
N SER A 113 15.47 16.91 -4.69
CA SER A 113 14.72 15.77 -5.21
C SER A 113 13.26 16.13 -5.50
N ASN A 114 12.58 15.31 -6.31
CA ASN A 114 11.13 15.41 -6.49
C ASN A 114 10.39 15.26 -5.15
N HIS A 115 9.24 15.90 -5.06
CA HIS A 115 8.35 15.74 -3.92
C HIS A 115 7.68 14.38 -4.02
N ILE A 116 7.62 13.66 -2.91
CA ILE A 116 7.03 12.31 -2.87
C ILE A 116 5.92 12.26 -1.83
N LEU A 117 4.98 11.36 -2.09
CA LEU A 117 3.95 10.96 -1.14
C LEU A 117 4.26 9.54 -0.67
N THR A 118 4.49 9.38 0.62
CA THR A 118 4.53 8.07 1.28
C THR A 118 3.17 7.77 1.90
N VAL A 119 2.54 6.69 1.44
CA VAL A 119 1.27 6.18 1.98
C VAL A 119 1.54 4.89 2.74
N LYS A 120 1.11 4.83 4.00
CA LYS A 120 1.12 3.60 4.81
C LYS A 120 -0.30 3.03 4.87
N LEU A 121 -0.41 1.72 4.71
CA LEU A 121 -1.68 1.01 4.64
C LEU A 121 -1.77 -0.01 5.78
N GLN A 122 -2.94 -0.11 6.39
CA GLN A 122 -3.21 -1.10 7.43
C GLN A 122 -4.39 -1.97 7.00
N PRO A 123 -4.24 -3.30 6.98
CA PRO A 123 -5.36 -4.22 6.79
C PRO A 123 -6.37 -4.11 7.92
N ALA A 124 -7.65 -4.26 7.58
CA ALA A 124 -8.71 -4.41 8.56
C ALA A 124 -8.63 -5.77 9.24
N LEU A 125 -8.94 -5.74 10.53
CA LEU A 125 -9.13 -6.93 11.34
C LEU A 125 -10.55 -7.46 11.14
N ASP A 126 -10.68 -8.78 11.04
CA ASP A 126 -11.98 -9.44 11.05
C ASP A 126 -12.61 -9.46 12.47
N GLN A 127 -13.77 -10.12 12.60
CA GLN A 127 -14.46 -10.24 13.90
C GLN A 127 -13.67 -11.02 14.96
N GLN A 128 -12.66 -11.79 14.54
CA GLN A 128 -11.78 -12.60 15.39
C GLN A 128 -10.41 -11.95 15.60
N ASN A 129 -10.21 -10.71 15.11
CA ASN A 129 -8.96 -9.96 15.12
C ASN A 129 -7.85 -10.55 14.23
N PHE A 130 -8.19 -11.29 13.18
CA PHE A 130 -7.23 -11.73 12.17
C PHE A 130 -7.18 -10.76 11.00
N MET A 131 -5.99 -10.61 10.41
CA MET A 131 -5.80 -9.87 9.16
C MET A 131 -6.08 -10.80 7.98
N ASP A 132 -6.98 -10.39 7.08
CA ASP A 132 -7.27 -11.11 5.83
C ASP A 132 -6.57 -10.44 4.65
N ILE A 133 -5.33 -10.85 4.39
CA ILE A 133 -4.58 -10.47 3.19
C ILE A 133 -4.52 -11.68 2.26
N LYS A 134 -4.95 -11.47 1.02
CA LYS A 134 -4.92 -12.49 -0.03
C LYS A 134 -3.75 -12.24 -0.96
N VAL A 135 -3.02 -13.30 -1.29
CA VAL A 135 -1.95 -13.32 -2.29
C VAL A 135 -2.42 -14.07 -3.52
N GLY A 136 -2.12 -13.56 -4.71
CA GLY A 136 -2.38 -14.21 -5.99
C GLY A 136 -1.43 -13.74 -7.08
N ASN A 137 -1.70 -14.15 -8.32
CA ASN A 137 -1.05 -13.69 -9.54
C ASN A 137 -2.10 -13.48 -10.65
#